data_AF-A0A951I0I3-F1
#
_entry.id   AF-A0A951I0I3-F1
#
_cell.length_a   1.000
_cell.length_b   1.000
_cell.length_c   1.000
_cell.angle_alpha   90.00
_cell.angle_beta   90.00
_cell.angle_gamma   90.00
#
_symmetry.space_group_name_H-M   'P 1'
#
loop_
_entity.id
_entity.type
_entity.pdbx_description
1 polymer ?
#
loop_
_entity_poly.entity_id
_entity_poly.type
_entity_poly.pdbx_seq_one_letter_code
_entity_poly.pdbx_strand_id
1 'polypeptide(L)'
;MRDFAARLSLRSGRFQTLLLTIIAVSFLSAPAQTLAHKTTVSSSQPAQTEGTDELLPPSKFVLQSAMQVNLTKRFARLPLHKGFYNGQSVWYVLTDVSDQGLAQQLGLNFAPKLSNASNGCPGCVQELPIPANILSASRVDFKGSPDFSPTRVVVPGPTGFPLLTARPGARAGLFYTPYVQVGRQAGTISRIVYNAPIVATGDGPFDVVTHANTHDRVLAIDTVNMTVDLLFIQAFSAGKEVIYLSFDSSSEEAAVLERSTFTPVLELLSFPNGAFRRDGTRAAIFAFANG
;
A
#
# COMPACT_ATOMS: atom_id res chain seq x y z
N MET A 1 -19.39 -5.17 -61.95
CA MET A 1 -19.69 -6.44 -62.63
C MET A 1 -19.39 -7.59 -61.67
N ARG A 2 -20.46 -8.29 -61.27
CA ARG A 2 -20.55 -9.68 -60.81
C ARG A 2 -19.87 -10.10 -59.49
N ASP A 3 -20.75 -10.28 -58.51
CA ASP A 3 -20.76 -11.38 -57.52
C ASP A 3 -20.22 -12.70 -58.07
N PHE A 4 -19.56 -13.50 -57.22
CA PHE A 4 -19.93 -14.91 -57.08
C PHE A 4 -19.49 -15.46 -55.72
N ALA A 5 -20.47 -15.98 -55.00
CA ALA A 5 -20.35 -16.67 -53.72
C ALA A 5 -19.85 -18.12 -53.88
N ALA A 6 -19.59 -18.72 -52.70
CA ALA A 6 -19.56 -20.15 -52.38
C ALA A 6 -18.18 -20.83 -52.32
N ARG A 7 -17.82 -21.32 -51.13
CA ARG A 7 -18.16 -22.69 -50.70
C ARG A 7 -17.70 -22.93 -49.26
N LEU A 8 -18.67 -23.03 -48.35
CA LEU A 8 -18.50 -23.64 -47.04
C LEU A 8 -18.54 -25.17 -47.24
N SER A 9 -17.45 -25.87 -46.92
CA SER A 9 -17.38 -27.32 -46.95
C SER A 9 -17.12 -27.85 -45.55
N LEU A 10 -18.19 -28.27 -44.87
CA LEU A 10 -18.10 -29.11 -43.67
C LEU A 10 -17.46 -30.45 -44.06
N ARG A 11 -16.31 -30.78 -43.46
CA ARG A 11 -15.81 -32.15 -43.39
C ARG A 11 -15.96 -32.66 -41.96
N SER A 12 -16.87 -33.62 -41.83
CA SER A 12 -17.03 -34.53 -40.72
C SER A 12 -15.82 -35.48 -40.64
N GLY A 13 -15.36 -35.78 -39.42
CA GLY A 13 -14.24 -36.71 -39.25
C GLY A 13 -13.79 -36.93 -37.81
N ARG A 14 -14.52 -37.81 -37.11
CA ARG A 14 -14.07 -38.72 -36.04
C ARG A 14 -13.74 -38.12 -34.68
N PHE A 15 -14.74 -38.17 -33.80
CA PHE A 15 -14.57 -38.27 -32.35
C PHE A 15 -13.81 -39.56 -32.01
N GLN A 16 -12.65 -39.43 -31.37
CA GLN A 16 -11.94 -40.55 -30.78
C GLN A 16 -11.95 -40.36 -29.26
N THR A 17 -12.82 -41.14 -28.62
CA THR A 17 -13.04 -41.21 -27.18
C THR A 17 -11.80 -41.75 -26.49
N LEU A 18 -11.07 -40.91 -25.75
CA LEU A 18 -10.01 -41.38 -24.86
C LEU A 18 -10.62 -41.61 -23.48
N LEU A 19 -10.95 -42.87 -23.21
CA LEU A 19 -11.30 -43.39 -21.89
C LEU A 19 -10.03 -43.31 -21.02
N LEU A 20 -10.01 -42.43 -20.02
CA LEU A 20 -8.99 -42.48 -18.96
C LEU A 20 -9.57 -43.25 -17.77
N THR A 21 -9.09 -44.47 -17.59
CA THR A 21 -9.50 -45.42 -16.56
C THR A 21 -8.99 -44.95 -15.19
N ILE A 22 -9.92 -44.67 -14.28
CA ILE A 22 -9.64 -44.44 -12.85
C ILE A 22 -9.37 -45.81 -12.21
N ILE A 23 -8.13 -46.05 -11.77
CA ILE A 23 -7.81 -47.19 -10.92
C ILE A 23 -8.23 -46.83 -9.49
N ALA A 24 -9.34 -47.41 -9.04
CA ALA A 24 -9.76 -47.40 -7.64
C ALA A 24 -8.94 -48.46 -6.88
N VAL A 25 -8.14 -48.03 -5.91
CA VAL A 25 -7.50 -48.93 -4.95
C VAL A 25 -8.45 -49.12 -3.78
N SER A 26 -9.07 -50.29 -3.72
CA SER A 26 -9.88 -50.77 -2.61
C SER A 26 -8.98 -51.19 -1.44
N PHE A 27 -9.03 -50.47 -0.33
CA PHE A 27 -8.47 -50.93 0.94
C PHE A 27 -9.53 -51.74 1.70
N LEU A 28 -9.18 -52.99 2.02
CA LEU A 28 -9.95 -53.86 2.91
C LEU A 28 -9.96 -53.26 4.33
N SER A 29 -11.14 -53.20 4.92
CA SER A 29 -11.38 -52.92 6.33
C SER A 29 -11.06 -54.14 7.20
N ALA A 30 -10.37 -53.91 8.32
CA ALA A 30 -10.22 -54.87 9.43
C ALA A 30 -10.79 -54.23 10.72
N PRO A 31 -11.32 -55.02 11.68
CA PRO A 31 -12.13 -54.51 12.77
C PRO A 31 -11.31 -53.96 13.95
N ALA A 32 -12.00 -53.17 14.76
CA ALA A 32 -11.52 -52.36 15.87
C ALA A 32 -10.89 -53.14 17.05
N GLN A 33 -9.89 -52.52 17.69
CA GLN A 33 -9.59 -52.72 19.10
C GLN A 33 -9.35 -51.35 19.75
N THR A 34 -10.27 -50.95 20.61
CA THR A 34 -10.24 -49.71 21.38
C THR A 34 -9.35 -49.91 22.61
N LEU A 35 -8.13 -49.37 22.60
CA LEU A 35 -7.34 -49.17 23.82
C LEU A 35 -7.37 -47.68 24.18
N ALA A 36 -8.18 -47.33 25.16
CA ALA A 36 -8.18 -46.00 25.75
C ALA A 36 -6.89 -45.81 26.57
N HIS A 37 -5.91 -45.11 26.03
CA HIS A 37 -4.78 -44.60 26.80
C HIS A 37 -5.04 -43.13 27.14
N LYS A 38 -5.35 -42.88 28.41
CA LYS A 38 -5.58 -41.55 28.96
C LYS A 38 -4.24 -40.87 29.16
N THR A 39 -3.69 -40.29 28.10
CA THR A 39 -2.47 -39.48 28.19
C THR A 39 -2.85 -38.06 28.59
N THR A 40 -2.72 -37.75 29.88
CA THR A 40 -2.63 -36.37 30.38
C THR A 40 -1.44 -35.69 29.73
N VAL A 41 -1.69 -34.86 28.71
CA VAL A 41 -0.69 -33.92 28.20
C VAL A 41 -0.63 -32.77 29.19
N SER A 42 0.36 -32.83 30.06
CA SER A 42 0.81 -31.72 30.90
C SER A 42 1.20 -30.56 29.98
N SER A 43 0.41 -29.48 30.02
CA SER A 43 0.71 -28.21 29.37
C SER A 43 1.88 -27.53 30.10
N SER A 44 3.11 -27.94 29.81
CA SER A 44 4.29 -27.11 30.10
C SER A 44 4.67 -26.38 28.81
N GLN A 45 3.86 -25.38 28.47
CA GLN A 45 4.29 -24.34 27.54
C GLN A 45 5.36 -23.54 28.30
N PRO A 46 6.63 -23.49 27.86
CA PRO A 46 7.59 -22.60 28.50
C PRO A 46 7.04 -21.18 28.32
N ALA A 47 6.90 -20.47 29.44
CA ALA A 47 6.54 -19.06 29.46
C ALA A 47 7.43 -18.36 28.44
N GLN A 48 6.82 -17.77 27.40
CA GLN A 48 7.53 -16.83 26.57
C GLN A 48 7.98 -15.72 27.50
N THR A 49 9.28 -15.63 27.73
CA THR A 49 9.90 -14.46 28.34
C THR A 49 9.39 -13.28 27.54
N GLU A 50 8.58 -12.42 28.16
CA GLU A 50 8.22 -11.13 27.56
C GLU A 50 9.52 -10.32 27.44
N GLY A 51 10.21 -10.52 26.33
CA GLY A 51 11.35 -9.70 25.96
C GLY A 51 10.86 -8.27 25.82
N THR A 52 11.60 -7.32 26.40
CA THR A 52 11.34 -5.90 26.18
C THR A 52 11.45 -5.60 24.70
N ASP A 53 10.45 -4.91 24.14
CA ASP A 53 10.48 -4.48 22.73
C ASP A 53 11.75 -3.66 22.45
N GLU A 54 12.47 -4.02 21.39
CA GLU A 54 13.58 -3.23 20.87
C GLU A 54 13.02 -2.06 20.06
N LEU A 55 13.35 -0.82 20.47
CA LEU A 55 12.90 0.39 19.82
C LEU A 55 14.07 1.07 19.09
N LEU A 56 13.82 1.53 17.88
CA LEU A 56 14.81 2.35 17.17
C LEU A 56 14.89 3.73 17.87
N PRO A 57 16.09 4.23 18.20
CA PRO A 57 16.24 5.54 18.82
C PRO A 57 15.69 6.67 17.93
N PRO A 58 14.95 7.66 18.48
CA PRO A 58 14.40 8.77 17.69
C PRO A 58 15.44 9.55 16.89
N SER A 59 16.70 9.61 17.34
CA SER A 59 17.81 10.23 16.61
C SER A 59 18.15 9.56 15.27
N LYS A 60 17.59 8.37 15.00
CA LYS A 60 17.69 7.64 13.73
C LYS A 60 16.48 7.84 12.83
N PHE A 61 15.43 8.50 13.32
CA PHE A 61 14.24 8.74 12.50
C PHE A 61 14.60 9.75 11.41
N VAL A 62 14.14 9.48 10.19
CA VAL A 62 14.18 10.46 9.10
C VAL A 62 12.91 11.31 9.18
N LEU A 63 11.76 10.65 9.26
CA LEU A 63 10.47 11.27 9.53
C LEU A 63 10.35 11.59 11.03
N GLN A 64 10.60 12.84 11.42
CA GLN A 64 10.63 13.26 12.83
C GLN A 64 9.26 13.19 13.51
N SER A 65 8.17 13.27 12.74
CA SER A 65 6.81 13.10 13.24
C SER A 65 6.50 11.66 13.67
N ALA A 66 7.31 10.67 13.29
CA ALA A 66 7.14 9.30 13.76
C ALA A 66 7.28 9.24 15.30
N MET A 67 6.30 8.63 15.95
CA MET A 67 6.22 8.60 17.42
C MET A 67 7.04 7.46 18.00
N GLN A 68 7.11 6.33 17.29
CA GLN A 68 7.82 5.14 17.71
C GLN A 68 8.16 4.28 16.49
N VAL A 69 9.28 3.57 16.57
CA VAL A 69 9.60 2.48 15.66
C VAL A 69 9.99 1.28 16.52
N ASN A 70 9.19 0.22 16.43
CA ASN A 70 9.36 -1.01 17.17
C ASN A 70 9.99 -2.06 16.26
N LEU A 71 11.25 -2.41 16.51
CA LEU A 71 12.01 -3.35 15.69
C LEU A 71 11.61 -4.80 15.96
N THR A 72 11.20 -5.11 17.20
CA THR A 72 10.71 -6.45 17.57
C THR A 72 9.37 -6.76 16.90
N LYS A 73 8.41 -5.84 16.96
CA LYS A 73 7.06 -5.98 16.39
C LYS A 73 6.93 -5.46 14.96
N ARG A 74 8.01 -4.88 14.42
CA ARG A 74 8.19 -4.43 13.03
C ARG A 74 7.20 -3.36 12.56
N PHE A 75 6.90 -2.38 13.41
CA PHE A 75 6.01 -1.28 13.03
C PHE A 75 6.62 0.10 13.31
N ALA A 76 6.17 1.08 12.54
CA ALA A 76 6.32 2.49 12.84
C ALA A 76 4.96 3.07 13.24
N ARG A 77 4.91 3.75 14.39
CA ARG A 77 3.73 4.48 14.87
C ARG A 77 3.78 5.90 14.35
N LEU A 78 2.78 6.29 13.57
CA LEU A 78 2.63 7.65 13.05
C LEU A 78 1.42 8.36 13.66
N PRO A 79 1.43 9.70 13.73
CA PRO A 79 0.24 10.49 13.98
C PRO A 79 -0.81 10.21 12.91
N LEU A 80 -2.03 9.95 13.36
CA LEU A 80 -3.20 9.76 12.51
C LEU A 80 -3.97 11.07 12.43
N HIS A 81 -4.52 11.36 11.25
CA HIS A 81 -5.36 12.52 11.03
C HIS A 81 -6.69 12.10 10.41
N LYS A 82 -7.74 12.84 10.75
CA LYS A 82 -9.09 12.60 10.24
C LYS A 82 -9.38 13.56 9.08
N GLY A 83 -9.84 13.00 7.97
CA GLY A 83 -10.39 13.71 6.83
C GLY A 83 -11.72 13.12 6.41
N PHE A 84 -12.23 13.57 5.26
CA PHE A 84 -13.49 13.12 4.69
C PHE A 84 -13.38 12.92 3.19
N TYR A 85 -14.14 11.97 2.67
CA TYR A 85 -14.39 11.81 1.23
C TYR A 85 -15.87 11.48 1.04
N ASN A 86 -16.58 12.28 0.24
CA ASN A 86 -18.04 12.15 0.03
C ASN A 86 -18.85 12.02 1.33
N GLY A 87 -18.44 12.71 2.40
CA GLY A 87 -19.09 12.68 3.71
C GLY A 87 -18.71 11.48 4.59
N GLN A 88 -18.01 10.47 4.07
CA GLN A 88 -17.46 9.36 4.84
C GLN A 88 -16.11 9.76 5.45
N SER A 89 -15.84 9.33 6.69
CA SER A 89 -14.53 9.50 7.32
C SER A 89 -13.45 8.77 6.52
N VAL A 90 -12.31 9.43 6.36
CA VAL A 90 -11.05 8.79 5.93
C VAL A 90 -9.96 9.15 6.92
N TRP A 91 -8.99 8.27 7.06
CA TRP A 91 -7.87 8.45 8.00
C TRP A 91 -6.59 8.47 7.20
N TYR A 92 -5.75 9.47 7.45
CA TYR A 92 -4.54 9.68 6.67
C TYR A 92 -3.36 10.00 7.59
N VAL A 93 -2.15 9.82 7.06
CA VAL A 93 -0.90 10.27 7.70
C VAL A 93 -0.26 11.35 6.87
N LEU A 94 0.68 12.09 7.44
CA LEU A 94 1.50 13.06 6.72
C LEU A 94 2.96 12.63 6.80
N THR A 95 3.65 12.59 5.67
CA THR A 95 5.06 12.15 5.62
C THR A 95 5.99 13.22 5.07
N ASP A 96 5.56 13.94 4.04
CA ASP A 96 6.40 14.90 3.32
C ASP A 96 5.60 16.17 2.97
N VAL A 97 6.30 17.29 2.84
CA VAL A 97 5.72 18.54 2.33
C VAL A 97 6.74 19.32 1.51
N SER A 98 6.26 20.01 0.48
CA SER A 98 7.12 20.79 -0.43
C SER A 98 7.64 22.10 0.15
N ASP A 99 7.16 22.52 1.32
CA ASP A 99 7.53 23.77 1.98
C ASP A 99 8.41 23.49 3.20
N GLN A 100 9.55 24.18 3.30
CA GLN A 100 10.54 23.91 4.34
C GLN A 100 10.08 24.33 5.73
N GLY A 101 9.37 25.45 5.83
CA GLY A 101 8.86 25.96 7.10
C GLY A 101 7.82 25.02 7.69
N LEU A 102 6.89 24.56 6.86
CA LEU A 102 5.88 23.58 7.25
C LEU A 102 6.49 22.21 7.58
N ALA A 103 7.51 21.76 6.82
CA ALA A 103 8.22 20.53 7.13
C ALA A 103 8.81 20.56 8.54
N GLN A 104 9.51 21.65 8.88
CA GLN A 104 10.09 21.85 10.21
C GLN A 104 9.01 21.98 11.30
N GLN A 105 7.96 22.76 11.04
CA GLN A 105 6.88 22.98 12.00
C GLN A 105 6.11 21.70 12.34
N LEU A 106 5.92 20.82 11.36
CA LEU A 106 5.09 19.62 11.48
C LEU A 106 5.91 18.33 11.69
N GLY A 107 7.25 18.41 11.68
CA GLY A 107 8.13 17.25 11.77
C GLY A 107 8.09 16.34 10.53
N LEU A 108 7.67 16.87 9.38
CA LEU A 108 7.59 16.14 8.12
C LEU A 108 8.92 16.22 7.36
N ASN A 109 9.12 15.31 6.41
CA ASN A 109 10.24 15.41 5.49
C ASN A 109 10.05 16.60 4.54
N PHE A 110 11.11 17.38 4.32
CA PHE A 110 11.10 18.42 3.30
C PHE A 110 11.37 17.83 1.91
N ALA A 111 10.36 17.89 1.03
CA ALA A 111 10.39 17.35 -0.32
C ALA A 111 10.04 18.44 -1.35
N PRO A 112 10.94 19.39 -1.66
CA PRO A 112 10.62 20.58 -2.46
C PRO A 112 10.07 20.27 -3.85
N LYS A 113 10.48 19.13 -4.42
CA LYS A 113 10.04 18.65 -5.73
C LYS A 113 8.55 18.30 -5.78
N LEU A 114 7.89 18.04 -4.66
CA LEU A 114 6.44 17.82 -4.63
C LEU A 114 5.66 19.03 -5.16
N SER A 115 6.21 20.24 -5.05
CA SER A 115 5.58 21.45 -5.62
C SER A 115 5.43 21.41 -7.14
N ASN A 116 6.11 20.48 -7.83
CA ASN A 116 6.01 20.25 -9.27
C ASN A 116 4.95 19.21 -9.64
N ALA A 117 4.28 18.54 -8.69
CA ALA A 117 3.40 17.40 -8.96
C ALA A 117 2.28 17.70 -9.96
N SER A 118 1.73 18.92 -9.95
CA SER A 118 0.68 19.37 -10.86
C SER A 118 1.19 19.84 -12.23
N ASN A 119 2.50 19.94 -12.46
CA ASN A 119 3.06 20.43 -13.73
C ASN A 119 2.78 19.44 -14.87
N GLY A 120 1.90 19.82 -15.79
CA GLY A 120 1.49 18.95 -16.90
C GLY A 120 0.69 17.71 -16.47
N CYS A 121 0.30 17.63 -15.19
CA CYS A 121 -0.53 16.55 -14.66
C CYS A 121 -1.54 17.07 -13.63
N PRO A 122 -2.65 17.70 -14.06
CA PRO A 122 -3.67 18.20 -13.13
C PRO A 122 -4.27 17.11 -12.22
N GLY A 123 -4.36 15.87 -12.69
CA GLY A 123 -4.88 14.74 -11.91
C GLY A 123 -3.88 14.11 -10.92
N CYS A 124 -2.61 14.54 -10.93
CA CYS A 124 -1.58 14.00 -10.04
C CYS A 124 -1.65 14.56 -8.61
N VAL A 125 -2.48 15.58 -8.37
CA VAL A 125 -2.73 16.15 -7.04
C VAL A 125 -4.23 16.24 -6.76
N GLN A 126 -4.59 16.18 -5.49
CA GLN A 126 -5.91 16.56 -4.98
C GLN A 126 -5.84 18.02 -4.51
N GLU A 127 -6.46 18.94 -5.26
CA GLU A 127 -6.48 20.36 -4.89
C GLU A 127 -7.55 20.64 -3.83
N LEU A 128 -7.12 21.09 -2.64
CA LEU A 128 -7.98 21.40 -1.51
C LEU A 128 -7.96 22.90 -1.18
N PRO A 129 -9.12 23.57 -1.09
CA PRO A 129 -9.23 24.99 -0.75
C PRO A 129 -9.13 25.22 0.77
N ILE A 130 -8.01 24.79 1.35
CA ILE A 130 -7.74 24.85 2.81
C ILE A 130 -6.44 25.61 3.09
N PRO A 131 -6.19 26.03 4.35
CA PRO A 131 -4.97 26.73 4.74
C PRO A 131 -3.68 25.98 4.37
N ALA A 132 -2.58 26.73 4.29
CA ALA A 132 -1.26 26.18 3.97
C ALA A 132 -0.81 25.10 4.97
N ASN A 133 -1.08 25.28 6.26
CA ASN A 133 -0.97 24.22 7.25
C ASN A 133 -2.24 23.37 7.20
N ILE A 134 -2.15 22.17 6.65
CA ILE A 134 -3.29 21.24 6.52
C ILE A 134 -3.91 20.90 7.88
N LEU A 135 -3.13 20.90 8.97
CA LEU A 135 -3.61 20.60 10.32
C LEU A 135 -4.32 21.78 10.99
N SER A 136 -4.27 22.99 10.42
CA SER A 136 -5.07 24.13 10.88
C SER A 136 -6.39 24.27 10.13
N ALA A 137 -6.68 23.37 9.18
CA ALA A 137 -7.97 23.32 8.52
C ALA A 137 -9.04 22.81 9.50
N SER A 138 -10.22 23.44 9.51
CA SER A 138 -11.37 22.91 10.27
C SER A 138 -11.89 21.59 9.71
N ARG A 139 -11.62 21.33 8.42
CA ARG A 139 -12.05 20.14 7.70
C ARG A 139 -11.13 19.89 6.50
N VAL A 140 -10.79 18.62 6.26
CA VAL A 140 -10.01 18.16 5.11
C VAL A 140 -10.87 17.23 4.27
N ASP A 141 -11.45 17.75 3.18
CA ASP A 141 -12.28 16.97 2.25
C ASP A 141 -11.47 16.54 1.02
N PHE A 142 -11.00 15.29 1.02
CA PHE A 142 -10.32 14.67 -0.12
C PHE A 142 -11.24 14.61 -1.35
N LYS A 143 -10.64 14.64 -2.55
CA LYS A 143 -11.32 14.53 -3.85
C LYS A 143 -11.46 13.09 -4.34
N GLY A 144 -10.61 12.20 -3.86
CA GLY A 144 -10.66 10.77 -4.09
C GLY A 144 -10.21 10.00 -2.85
N SER A 145 -10.53 8.71 -2.81
CA SER A 145 -10.10 7.78 -1.78
C SER A 145 -9.61 6.48 -2.43
N PRO A 146 -8.66 5.76 -1.84
CA PRO A 146 -8.38 4.40 -2.27
C PRO A 146 -9.56 3.47 -1.98
N ASP A 147 -9.65 2.41 -2.78
CA ASP A 147 -10.44 1.22 -2.53
C ASP A 147 -9.53 0.14 -1.94
N PHE A 148 -9.82 -0.24 -0.69
CA PHE A 148 -9.11 -1.26 0.07
C PHE A 148 -9.78 -2.64 0.03
N SER A 149 -10.96 -2.76 -0.60
CA SER A 149 -11.68 -4.03 -0.69
C SER A 149 -11.02 -5.13 -1.55
N PRO A 150 -10.13 -4.85 -2.52
CA PRO A 150 -9.49 -5.90 -3.30
C PRO A 150 -8.62 -6.85 -2.46
N THR A 151 -8.68 -8.15 -2.77
CA THR A 151 -7.73 -9.10 -2.16
C THR A 151 -6.42 -9.12 -2.94
N ARG A 152 -5.32 -8.86 -2.24
CA ARG A 152 -3.96 -8.97 -2.76
C ARG A 152 -3.64 -10.39 -3.26
N VAL A 153 -3.13 -10.50 -4.49
CA VAL A 153 -2.68 -11.77 -5.08
C VAL A 153 -1.27 -11.63 -5.64
N VAL A 154 -0.39 -12.54 -5.23
CA VAL A 154 0.97 -12.68 -5.77
C VAL A 154 1.11 -14.12 -6.22
N VAL A 155 1.40 -14.32 -7.51
CA VAL A 155 1.76 -15.64 -8.02
C VAL A 155 3.14 -15.53 -8.66
N PRO A 156 4.16 -16.25 -8.14
CA PRO A 156 5.48 -16.25 -8.74
C PRO A 156 5.44 -16.87 -10.15
N GLY A 157 6.33 -16.42 -11.03
CA GLY A 157 6.56 -17.10 -12.31
C GLY A 157 7.32 -18.42 -12.12
N PRO A 158 7.58 -19.16 -13.22
CA PRO A 158 8.28 -20.44 -13.17
C PRO A 158 9.65 -20.40 -12.46
N THR A 159 10.32 -19.25 -12.49
CA THR A 159 11.63 -19.00 -11.84
C THR A 159 11.53 -17.96 -10.72
N GLY A 160 10.34 -17.76 -10.14
CA GLY A 160 10.07 -16.69 -9.16
C GLY A 160 9.67 -15.38 -9.82
N PHE A 161 10.58 -14.76 -10.57
CA PHE A 161 10.34 -13.53 -11.35
C PHE A 161 10.50 -13.79 -12.86
N PRO A 162 9.74 -13.11 -13.75
CA PRO A 162 8.63 -12.18 -13.47
C PRO A 162 7.45 -12.87 -12.78
N LEU A 163 6.64 -12.09 -12.05
CA LEU A 163 5.42 -12.63 -11.44
C LEU A 163 4.45 -13.09 -12.54
N LEU A 164 3.79 -14.22 -12.33
CA LEU A 164 2.70 -14.69 -13.20
C LEU A 164 1.43 -13.87 -12.96
N THR A 165 1.21 -13.41 -11.73
CA THR A 165 0.06 -12.56 -11.38
C THR A 165 0.46 -11.59 -10.28
N ALA A 166 0.17 -10.32 -10.51
CA ALA A 166 0.26 -9.24 -9.53
C ALA A 166 -1.10 -8.54 -9.45
N ARG A 167 -1.81 -8.71 -8.33
CA ARG A 167 -3.04 -7.94 -8.03
C ARG A 167 -2.89 -7.23 -6.68
N PRO A 168 -2.77 -5.90 -6.67
CA PRO A 168 -2.70 -5.10 -5.43
C PRO A 168 -3.93 -5.32 -4.53
N GLY A 169 -3.75 -5.24 -3.21
CA GLY A 169 -4.85 -5.25 -2.24
C GLY A 169 -5.56 -3.90 -2.12
N ALA A 170 -4.86 -2.82 -2.48
CA ALA A 170 -5.41 -1.47 -2.49
C ALA A 170 -5.23 -0.83 -3.87
N ARG A 171 -6.24 -0.10 -4.33
CA ARG A 171 -6.20 0.62 -5.61
C ARG A 171 -6.70 2.04 -5.44
N ALA A 172 -6.10 3.00 -6.14
CA ALA A 172 -6.60 4.35 -6.21
C ALA A 172 -8.02 4.37 -6.81
N GLY A 173 -8.96 4.94 -6.05
CA GLY A 173 -10.26 5.29 -6.60
C GLY A 173 -10.16 6.50 -7.54
N LEU A 174 -11.29 6.87 -8.13
CA LEU A 174 -11.36 8.03 -9.02
C LEU A 174 -10.88 9.29 -8.28
N PHE A 175 -10.01 10.07 -8.94
CA PHE A 175 -9.38 11.28 -8.41
C PHE A 175 -8.45 11.09 -7.19
N TYR A 176 -8.15 9.85 -6.80
CA TYR A 176 -7.21 9.60 -5.71
C TYR A 176 -5.75 9.70 -6.17
N THR A 177 -4.96 10.36 -5.33
CA THR A 177 -3.49 10.43 -5.33
C THR A 177 -3.09 10.82 -3.91
N PRO A 178 -2.00 10.31 -3.33
CA PRO A 178 -1.58 10.72 -2.00
C PRO A 178 -1.14 12.19 -1.95
N TYR A 179 -0.93 12.84 -3.10
CA TYR A 179 -0.49 14.23 -3.13
C TYR A 179 -1.64 15.22 -2.99
N VAL A 180 -1.61 16.00 -1.92
CA VAL A 180 -2.62 17.01 -1.60
C VAL A 180 -2.02 18.39 -1.81
N GLN A 181 -2.55 19.15 -2.77
CA GLN A 181 -2.16 20.54 -2.99
C GLN A 181 -3.10 21.46 -2.22
N VAL A 182 -2.55 22.26 -1.30
CA VAL A 182 -3.32 23.17 -0.44
C VAL A 182 -3.07 24.65 -0.76
N GLY A 183 -3.74 25.55 -0.06
CA GLY A 183 -3.42 26.98 -0.09
C GLY A 183 -3.98 27.72 -1.31
N ARG A 184 -5.04 27.21 -1.94
CA ARG A 184 -5.94 28.04 -2.76
C ARG A 184 -6.92 28.77 -1.84
N GLN A 185 -6.44 29.79 -1.13
CA GLN A 185 -7.29 30.72 -0.38
C GLN A 185 -7.01 32.15 -0.86
N ALA A 186 -8.08 32.92 -1.11
CA ALA A 186 -8.02 34.35 -1.47
C ALA A 186 -7.13 34.70 -2.68
N GLY A 187 -7.21 33.93 -3.78
CA GLY A 187 -6.54 34.28 -5.05
C GLY A 187 -5.03 34.04 -5.10
N THR A 188 -4.42 33.53 -4.03
CA THR A 188 -3.03 33.07 -4.05
C THR A 188 -3.01 31.59 -4.46
N ILE A 189 -2.25 31.25 -5.51
CA ILE A 189 -1.98 29.86 -5.87
C ILE A 189 -0.76 29.41 -5.09
N SER A 190 -0.96 28.85 -3.89
CA SER A 190 0.12 28.13 -3.23
C SER A 190 0.39 26.81 -3.98
N ARG A 191 1.68 26.53 -4.21
CA ARG A 191 2.14 25.24 -4.77
C ARG A 191 2.58 24.28 -3.68
N ILE A 192 2.03 24.45 -2.47
CA ILE A 192 2.35 23.60 -1.33
C ILE A 192 1.65 22.26 -1.54
N VAL A 193 2.46 21.21 -1.67
CA VAL A 193 1.99 19.84 -1.86
C VAL A 193 2.46 18.99 -0.69
N TYR A 194 1.52 18.32 -0.05
CA TYR A 194 1.76 17.31 0.98
C TYR A 194 1.71 15.91 0.38
N ASN A 195 2.53 15.01 0.89
CA ASN A 195 2.29 13.58 0.78
C ASN A 195 1.41 13.15 1.97
N ALA A 196 0.15 12.84 1.68
CA ALA A 196 -0.92 12.60 2.64
C ALA A 196 -1.70 11.30 2.31
N PRO A 197 -1.04 10.13 2.37
CA PRO A 197 -1.68 8.87 2.02
C PRO A 197 -2.82 8.54 2.99
N ILE A 198 -3.96 8.12 2.43
CA ILE A 198 -5.08 7.57 3.20
C ILE A 198 -4.73 6.14 3.61
N VAL A 199 -4.88 5.83 4.90
CA VAL A 199 -4.56 4.52 5.49
C VAL A 199 -5.79 3.75 5.96
N ALA A 200 -6.96 4.39 6.08
CA ALA A 200 -8.23 3.71 6.34
C ALA A 200 -9.45 4.53 5.91
N THR A 201 -10.58 3.84 5.70
CA THR A 201 -11.88 4.45 5.36
C THR A 201 -12.98 4.01 6.34
N GLY A 202 -13.97 4.88 6.54
CA GLY A 202 -15.07 4.67 7.49
C GLY A 202 -14.72 5.01 8.95
N ASP A 203 -15.68 4.75 9.85
CA ASP A 203 -15.56 5.03 11.29
C ASP A 203 -15.20 3.78 12.13
N GLY A 204 -14.77 2.71 11.46
CA GLY A 204 -14.46 1.42 12.06
C GLY A 204 -15.66 0.46 12.17
N PRO A 205 -15.45 -0.77 12.69
CA PRO A 205 -14.16 -1.32 13.08
C PRO A 205 -13.18 -1.40 11.91
N PHE A 206 -11.89 -1.14 12.16
CA PHE A 206 -10.85 -1.21 11.15
C PHE A 206 -10.38 -2.66 11.00
N ASP A 207 -10.58 -3.22 9.82
CA ASP A 207 -10.14 -4.56 9.49
C ASP A 207 -8.65 -4.52 9.12
N VAL A 208 -7.81 -4.92 10.06
CA VAL A 208 -6.35 -5.04 9.90
C VAL A 208 -5.91 -6.47 9.58
N VAL A 209 -6.86 -7.38 9.39
CA VAL A 209 -6.59 -8.79 9.10
C VAL A 209 -6.78 -9.08 7.62
N THR A 210 -7.94 -8.70 7.07
CA THR A 210 -8.22 -8.84 5.62
C THR A 210 -8.11 -7.53 4.86
N HIS A 211 -7.89 -6.42 5.56
CA HIS A 211 -7.64 -5.08 5.00
C HIS A 211 -8.79 -4.52 4.16
N ALA A 212 -10.04 -4.95 4.37
CA ALA A 212 -11.16 -4.51 3.53
C ALA A 212 -11.45 -2.99 3.59
N ASN A 213 -11.01 -2.30 4.65
CA ASN A 213 -11.14 -0.85 4.84
C ASN A 213 -9.86 -0.19 5.38
N THR A 214 -8.72 -0.87 5.29
CA THR A 214 -7.42 -0.33 5.72
C THR A 214 -6.35 -0.61 4.66
N HIS A 215 -5.31 0.21 4.65
CA HIS A 215 -4.13 -0.08 3.85
C HIS A 215 -3.46 -1.38 4.32
N ASP A 216 -2.97 -2.22 3.39
CA ASP A 216 -2.36 -3.57 3.60
C ASP A 216 -1.17 -3.64 4.60
N ARG A 217 -0.77 -2.50 5.15
CA ARG A 217 0.32 -2.37 6.14
C ARG A 217 -0.15 -1.89 7.50
N VAL A 218 -1.41 -1.51 7.66
CA VAL A 218 -1.95 -1.06 8.93
C VAL A 218 -2.08 -2.24 9.88
N LEU A 219 -1.40 -2.20 11.03
CA LEU A 219 -1.49 -3.22 12.06
C LEU A 219 -2.45 -2.83 13.19
N ALA A 220 -2.60 -1.53 13.45
CA ALA A 220 -3.53 -0.99 14.43
C ALA A 220 -3.87 0.46 14.13
N ILE A 221 -5.09 0.88 14.46
CA ILE A 221 -5.54 2.27 14.45
C ILE A 221 -6.15 2.58 15.81
N ASP A 222 -5.73 3.70 16.40
CA ASP A 222 -6.30 4.24 17.62
C ASP A 222 -6.83 5.65 17.34
N THR A 223 -8.15 5.79 17.28
CA THR A 223 -8.84 7.06 17.01
C THR A 223 -9.04 7.92 18.25
N VAL A 224 -8.68 7.42 19.44
CA VAL A 224 -8.69 8.19 20.69
C VAL A 224 -7.35 8.90 20.85
N ASN A 225 -6.25 8.15 20.69
CA ASN A 225 -4.90 8.69 20.76
C ASN A 225 -4.40 9.26 19.42
N MET A 226 -5.19 9.10 18.36
CA MET A 226 -4.89 9.56 17.00
C MET A 226 -3.54 9.01 16.50
N THR A 227 -3.40 7.69 16.52
CA THR A 227 -2.19 7.00 16.05
C THR A 227 -2.52 5.83 15.13
N VAL A 228 -1.59 5.51 14.23
CA VAL A 228 -1.62 4.31 13.40
C VAL A 228 -0.28 3.58 13.46
N ASP A 229 -0.32 2.26 13.63
CA ASP A 229 0.85 1.40 13.54
C ASP A 229 0.93 0.80 12.13
N LEU A 230 2.04 1.07 11.44
CA LEU A 230 2.27 0.61 10.08
C LEU A 230 3.44 -0.37 10.05
N LEU A 231 3.23 -1.55 9.48
CA LEU A 231 4.26 -2.54 9.17
C LEU A 231 5.30 -1.89 8.25
N PHE A 232 6.54 -1.73 8.71
CA PHE A 232 7.62 -1.22 7.85
C PHE A 232 8.22 -2.33 6.99
N ILE A 233 8.95 -1.94 5.95
CA ILE A 233 9.82 -2.82 5.17
C ILE A 233 11.21 -2.72 5.77
N GLN A 234 11.84 -3.86 6.02
CA GLN A 234 13.24 -3.95 6.37
C GLN A 234 14.02 -4.31 5.10
N ALA A 235 15.01 -3.52 4.76
CA ALA A 235 15.83 -3.67 3.58
C ALA A 235 17.30 -3.41 3.91
N PHE A 236 18.17 -3.63 2.92
CA PHE A 236 19.60 -3.40 3.03
C PHE A 236 20.07 -2.55 1.86
N SER A 237 20.88 -1.52 2.15
CA SER A 237 21.39 -0.59 1.17
C SER A 237 22.73 -0.03 1.58
N ALA A 238 23.70 -0.02 0.66
CA ALA A 238 25.03 0.53 0.88
C ALA A 238 25.71 0.03 2.17
N GLY A 239 25.56 -1.27 2.49
CA GLY A 239 26.16 -1.88 3.68
C GLY A 239 25.41 -1.60 4.99
N LYS A 240 24.22 -0.99 4.93
CA LYS A 240 23.42 -0.61 6.10
C LYS A 240 22.01 -1.15 5.98
N GLU A 241 21.48 -1.58 7.12
CA GLU A 241 20.05 -1.82 7.23
C GLU A 241 19.28 -0.50 7.11
N VAL A 242 18.20 -0.53 6.34
CA VAL A 242 17.28 0.58 6.16
C VAL A 242 15.87 0.06 6.38
N ILE A 243 15.09 0.79 7.16
CA ILE A 243 13.66 0.56 7.27
C ILE A 243 12.90 1.69 6.59
N TYR A 244 11.81 1.37 5.91
CA TYR A 244 10.98 2.37 5.25
C TYR A 244 9.51 1.98 5.22
N LEU A 245 8.66 2.99 5.02
CA LEU A 245 7.23 2.82 4.80
C LEU A 245 6.94 3.01 3.31
N SER A 246 6.01 2.21 2.79
CA SER A 246 5.52 2.32 1.41
C SER A 246 4.00 2.45 1.44
N PHE A 247 3.48 3.45 0.73
CA PHE A 247 2.06 3.84 0.77
C PHE A 247 1.40 3.75 -0.61
N ASP A 248 2.08 4.23 -1.65
CA ASP A 248 1.53 4.28 -3.01
C ASP A 248 2.59 3.89 -4.05
N SER A 249 2.16 3.25 -5.13
CA SER A 249 3.02 2.87 -6.26
C SER A 249 2.29 3.01 -7.59
N SER A 250 3.03 3.42 -8.63
CA SER A 250 2.51 3.51 -10.00
C SER A 250 2.56 2.20 -10.78
N SER A 251 3.12 1.12 -10.22
CA SER A 251 3.20 -0.22 -10.84
C SER A 251 2.44 -1.23 -10.00
N GLU A 252 1.69 -2.11 -10.65
CA GLU A 252 0.96 -3.18 -9.96
C GLU A 252 1.90 -4.16 -9.26
N GLU A 253 3.02 -4.53 -9.90
CA GLU A 253 4.02 -5.43 -9.33
C GLU A 253 4.65 -4.84 -8.07
N ALA A 254 5.05 -3.57 -8.12
CA ALA A 254 5.61 -2.88 -6.96
C ALA A 254 4.56 -2.71 -5.85
N ALA A 255 3.34 -2.28 -6.18
CA ALA A 255 2.23 -2.18 -5.22
C ALA A 255 1.95 -3.52 -4.53
N VAL A 256 1.98 -4.62 -5.29
CA VAL A 256 1.82 -5.96 -4.73
C VAL A 256 2.97 -6.35 -3.83
N LEU A 257 4.22 -6.24 -4.28
CA LEU A 257 5.38 -6.67 -3.49
C LEU A 257 5.54 -5.84 -2.22
N GLU A 258 5.32 -4.53 -2.33
CA GLU A 258 5.45 -3.61 -1.21
C GLU A 258 4.17 -3.45 -0.39
N ARG A 259 3.04 -4.08 -0.76
CA ARG A 259 1.74 -3.91 -0.08
C ARG A 259 1.30 -2.45 -0.01
N SER A 260 1.41 -1.76 -1.14
CA SER A 260 1.09 -0.35 -1.30
C SER A 260 -0.20 -0.19 -2.10
N THR A 261 -0.81 0.99 -2.03
CA THR A 261 -1.92 1.37 -2.90
C THR A 261 -1.44 1.52 -4.34
N PHE A 262 -2.05 0.82 -5.28
CA PHE A 262 -1.76 1.03 -6.70
C PHE A 262 -2.42 2.31 -7.20
N THR A 263 -1.60 3.30 -7.51
CA THR A 263 -1.98 4.67 -7.86
C THR A 263 -1.37 5.03 -9.22
N PRO A 264 -1.98 4.61 -10.34
CA PRO A 264 -1.37 4.69 -11.67
C PRO A 264 -1.12 6.13 -12.13
N VAL A 265 -1.89 7.11 -11.65
CA VAL A 265 -1.69 8.52 -12.00
C VAL A 265 -0.29 9.03 -11.60
N LEU A 266 0.39 8.39 -10.64
CA LEU A 266 1.76 8.73 -10.27
C LEU A 266 2.78 8.47 -11.41
N GLU A 267 2.44 7.64 -12.41
CA GLU A 267 3.28 7.45 -13.60
C GLU A 267 3.37 8.73 -14.45
N LEU A 268 2.35 9.59 -14.38
CA LEU A 268 2.24 10.81 -15.18
C LEU A 268 2.96 12.02 -14.54
N LEU A 269 3.46 11.88 -13.31
CA LEU A 269 4.21 12.94 -12.64
C LEU A 269 5.42 13.37 -13.49
N SER A 270 5.75 14.66 -13.53
CA SER A 270 6.88 15.12 -14.32
C SER A 270 8.18 14.39 -13.94
N PHE A 271 8.77 13.67 -14.91
CA PHE A 271 10.06 12.99 -14.78
C PHE A 271 11.06 13.66 -15.71
N PRO A 272 12.17 14.20 -15.18
CA PRO A 272 13.16 14.84 -16.00
C PRO A 272 14.12 13.79 -16.60
N ASN A 273 13.62 12.82 -17.38
CA ASN A 273 14.43 11.83 -18.12
C ASN A 273 15.67 11.27 -17.37
N GLY A 274 15.57 11.02 -16.06
CA GLY A 274 16.67 10.51 -15.23
C GLY A 274 17.73 11.53 -14.78
N ALA A 275 17.59 12.81 -15.11
CA ALA A 275 18.51 13.87 -14.70
C ALA A 275 18.12 14.48 -13.33
N PHE A 276 19.10 14.85 -12.50
CA PHE A 276 18.91 15.62 -11.27
C PHE A 276 18.51 17.09 -11.57
N ARG A 277 17.40 17.31 -12.28
CA ARG A 277 16.87 18.66 -12.54
C ARG A 277 15.95 19.12 -11.41
N ARG A 278 15.76 20.44 -11.33
CA ARG A 278 14.93 21.12 -10.31
C ARG A 278 13.42 21.11 -10.64
N ASP A 279 13.07 20.81 -11.88
CA ASP A 279 11.71 20.85 -12.47
C ASP A 279 10.93 19.53 -12.35
N GLY A 280 11.60 18.42 -12.01
CA GLY A 280 10.97 17.12 -11.79
C GLY A 280 10.25 17.00 -10.44
N THR A 281 9.24 16.12 -10.38
CA THR A 281 8.55 15.72 -9.13
C THR A 281 9.07 14.39 -8.61
N ARG A 282 9.55 13.53 -9.51
CA ARG A 282 10.08 12.19 -9.21
C ARG A 282 11.61 12.21 -9.06
N ALA A 283 12.14 11.32 -8.23
CA ALA A 283 13.55 10.94 -8.19
C ALA A 283 13.76 9.58 -8.87
N ALA A 284 15.01 9.14 -9.07
CA ALA A 284 15.32 7.83 -9.64
C ALA A 284 14.71 6.68 -8.79
N ILE A 285 14.37 5.57 -9.45
CA ILE A 285 13.92 4.35 -8.78
C ILE A 285 15.07 3.78 -7.95
N PHE A 286 14.83 3.57 -6.66
CA PHE A 286 15.69 2.76 -5.80
C PHE A 286 15.07 1.37 -5.67
N ALA A 287 15.49 0.44 -6.53
CA ALA A 287 15.09 -0.95 -6.39
C ALA A 287 15.98 -1.62 -5.33
N PHE A 288 15.39 -2.04 -4.21
CA PHE A 288 16.07 -2.91 -3.24
C PHE A 288 15.89 -4.36 -3.68
N ALA A 289 16.80 -4.85 -4.51
CA ALA A 289 16.91 -6.27 -4.79
C ALA A 289 17.83 -6.89 -3.74
N ASN A 290 17.33 -7.89 -2.99
CA ASN A 290 18.16 -8.63 -2.05
C ASN A 290 19.34 -9.27 -2.81
N GLY A 291 20.56 -9.00 -2.34
CA GLY A 291 21.81 -9.61 -2.75
C GLY A 291 22.77 -9.61 -1.57
#